data_AF-A0A7W0W6X8-F1
#
_entry.id   AF-A0A7W0W6X8-F1
#
_cell.length_a   1.000
_cell.length_b   1.000
_cell.length_c   1.000
_cell.angle_alpha   90.00
_cell.angle_beta   90.00
_cell.angle_gamma   90.00
#
_symmetry.space_group_name_H-M   'P 1'
#
loop_
_entity.id
_entity.type
_entity.pdbx_description
1 polymer ?
#
loop_
_entity_poly.entity_id
_entity_poly.type
_entity_poly.pdbx_seq_one_letter_code
_entity_poly.pdbx_strand_id
1 'polypeptide(L)'
;MKQTRTMLLTIAVVVEVPADTDDEEDKRVMDQTGILEEAINTALGPHPDHLGWASTRIHRIGVPRQNSGQCSICNTWTTDCEGPDPIRGLAIGARVDGSLLCDEDLPAGHPYAF
;
A
#
# COMPACT_ATOMS: atom_id res chain seq x y z
N MET A 1 -18.89 24.63 -21.62
CA MET A 1 -18.82 23.36 -20.86
C MET A 1 -17.58 23.39 -20.00
N LYS A 2 -17.67 23.06 -18.70
CA LYS A 2 -16.46 22.80 -17.90
C LYS A 2 -15.84 21.51 -18.43
N GLN A 3 -14.53 21.54 -18.71
CA GLN A 3 -13.79 20.34 -19.10
C GLN A 3 -13.62 19.45 -17.87
N THR A 4 -14.10 18.22 -17.92
CA THR A 4 -13.88 17.21 -16.87
C THR A 4 -12.70 16.32 -17.26
N ARG A 5 -11.99 15.81 -16.24
CA ARG A 5 -10.95 14.78 -16.39
C ARG A 5 -11.28 13.62 -15.46
N THR A 6 -11.19 12.41 -15.96
CA THR A 6 -11.39 11.20 -15.16
C THR A 6 -10.08 10.83 -14.49
N MET A 7 -10.12 10.58 -13.18
CA MET A 7 -8.95 10.22 -12.38
C MET A 7 -9.17 8.85 -11.73
N LEU A 8 -8.12 8.02 -11.69
CA LEU A 8 -8.07 6.83 -10.85
C LEU A 8 -7.40 7.21 -9.52
N LEU A 9 -8.16 7.15 -8.43
CA LEU A 9 -7.60 7.29 -7.09
C LEU A 9 -7.19 5.89 -6.60
N THR A 10 -5.95 5.71 -6.19
CA THR A 10 -5.45 4.46 -5.61
C THR A 10 -5.04 4.72 -4.17
N ILE A 11 -5.64 3.97 -3.25
CA ILE A 11 -5.33 4.00 -1.82
C ILE A 11 -4.84 2.60 -1.46
N ALA A 12 -3.69 2.54 -0.78
CA ALA A 12 -3.14 1.30 -0.26
C ALA A 12 -3.22 1.32 1.26
N VAL A 13 -3.57 0.18 1.85
CA VAL A 13 -3.65 -0.02 3.30
C VAL A 13 -2.91 -1.31 3.61
N VAL A 14 -2.10 -1.29 4.68
CA VAL A 14 -1.44 -2.48 5.21
C VAL A 14 -2.20 -2.94 6.45
N VAL A 15 -2.53 -4.24 6.48
CA VAL A 15 -3.23 -4.87 7.59
C VAL A 15 -2.44 -6.08 8.06
N GLU A 16 -2.39 -6.27 9.38
CA GLU A 16 -1.86 -7.51 9.96
C GLU A 16 -2.98 -8.55 10.06
N VAL A 17 -2.70 -9.75 9.56
CA VAL A 17 -3.63 -10.89 9.59
C VAL A 17 -2.93 -12.04 10.31
N PRO A 18 -3.53 -12.62 11.37
CA PRO A 18 -2.98 -13.80 12.04
C PRO A 18 -2.82 -14.96 11.06
N ALA A 19 -1.65 -15.60 11.05
CA ALA A 19 -1.33 -16.73 10.16
C ALA A 19 -1.73 -18.07 10.77
N ASP A 20 -2.96 -18.18 11.30
CA ASP A 20 -3.41 -19.39 11.99
C ASP A 20 -3.58 -20.56 10.98
N THR A 21 -4.29 -20.32 9.88
CA THR A 21 -4.40 -21.18 8.70
C THR A 21 -4.63 -20.34 7.44
N ASP A 22 -4.29 -20.86 6.25
CA ASP A 22 -4.54 -20.16 4.99
C ASP A 22 -6.03 -19.80 4.79
N ASP A 23 -6.94 -20.70 5.20
CA ASP A 23 -8.40 -20.47 5.10
C ASP A 23 -8.88 -19.34 6.03
N GLU A 24 -8.32 -19.23 7.23
CA GLU A 24 -8.64 -18.17 8.19
C GLU A 24 -8.02 -16.82 7.76
N GLU A 25 -6.82 -16.85 7.18
CA GLU A 25 -6.18 -15.68 6.59
C GLU A 25 -7.05 -15.13 5.45
N ASP A 26 -7.42 -15.97 4.49
CA ASP A 26 -8.22 -15.57 3.34
C ASP A 26 -9.59 -15.04 3.76
N LYS A 27 -10.26 -15.70 4.71
CA LYS A 27 -11.53 -15.22 5.25
C LYS A 27 -11.39 -13.83 5.86
N ARG A 28 -10.35 -13.60 6.66
CA ARG A 28 -10.16 -12.32 7.36
C ARG A 28 -9.78 -11.20 6.40
N VAL A 29 -8.97 -11.51 5.37
CA VAL A 29 -8.67 -10.58 4.28
C VAL A 29 -9.96 -10.21 3.54
N MET A 30 -10.85 -11.16 3.25
CA MET A 30 -12.15 -10.89 2.63
C MET A 30 -13.03 -10.01 3.53
N ASP A 31 -13.13 -10.32 4.82
CA ASP A 31 -13.91 -9.54 5.78
C ASP A 31 -13.41 -8.08 5.86
N GLN A 32 -12.09 -7.89 5.97
CA GLN A 32 -11.48 -6.55 6.00
C GLN A 32 -11.67 -5.78 4.69
N THR A 33 -11.56 -6.47 3.55
CA THR A 33 -11.81 -5.89 2.23
C THR A 33 -13.25 -5.40 2.12
N GLY A 34 -14.23 -6.20 2.55
CA GLY A 34 -15.64 -5.82 2.54
C GLY A 34 -15.93 -4.58 3.38
N ILE A 35 -15.32 -4.49 4.58
CA ILE A 35 -15.45 -3.30 5.45
C ILE A 35 -14.92 -2.03 4.75
N LEU A 36 -13.75 -2.12 4.10
CA LEU A 36 -13.15 -0.99 3.40
C LEU A 36 -13.98 -0.56 2.18
N GLU A 37 -14.48 -1.52 1.41
CA GLU A 37 -15.38 -1.25 0.27
C GLU A 37 -16.67 -0.57 0.72
N GLU A 38 -17.29 -1.03 1.80
CA GLU A 38 -18.49 -0.40 2.37
C GLU A 38 -18.21 1.02 2.87
N ALA A 39 -17.11 1.22 3.59
CA ALA A 39 -16.73 2.52 4.12
C ALA A 39 -16.47 3.53 2.99
N ILE A 40 -15.75 3.13 1.94
CA ILE A 40 -15.46 3.98 0.78
C ILE A 40 -16.74 4.27 0.00
N ASN A 41 -17.62 3.29 -0.23
CA ASN A 41 -18.89 3.51 -0.89
C ASN A 41 -19.82 4.41 -0.09
N THR A 42 -19.78 4.35 1.25
CA THR A 42 -20.53 5.26 2.12
C THR A 42 -19.98 6.69 2.04
N ALA A 43 -18.66 6.85 2.04
CA ALA A 43 -18.00 8.15 1.99
C ALA A 43 -18.10 8.83 0.60
N LEU A 44 -17.92 8.06 -0.48
CA LEU A 44 -17.82 8.57 -1.84
C LEU A 44 -19.08 8.33 -2.69
N GLY A 45 -19.91 7.34 -2.36
CA GLY A 45 -21.14 7.00 -3.09
C GLY A 45 -22.08 8.18 -3.35
N PRO A 46 -22.33 9.06 -2.37
CA PRO A 46 -23.16 10.26 -2.56
C PRO A 46 -22.48 11.37 -3.39
N HIS A 47 -21.17 11.30 -3.62
CA HIS A 47 -20.44 12.35 -4.31
C HIS A 47 -20.75 12.33 -5.82
N PRO A 48 -21.18 13.45 -6.43
CA PRO A 48 -21.62 13.47 -7.83
C PRO A 48 -20.52 13.12 -8.84
N ASP A 49 -19.25 13.29 -8.45
CA ASP A 49 -18.09 12.95 -9.29
C ASP A 49 -17.58 11.52 -9.07
N HIS A 50 -18.18 10.74 -8.17
CA HIS A 50 -17.79 9.35 -7.95
C HIS A 50 -18.39 8.45 -9.03
N LEU A 51 -17.51 7.84 -9.84
CA LEU A 51 -17.90 6.97 -10.95
C LEU A 51 -18.02 5.49 -10.56
N GLY A 52 -17.86 5.17 -9.27
CA GLY A 52 -17.92 3.82 -8.73
C GLY A 52 -16.56 3.18 -8.46
N TRP A 53 -16.61 2.02 -7.80
CA TRP A 53 -15.45 1.19 -7.47
C TRP A 53 -14.87 0.51 -8.71
N ALA A 54 -13.57 0.69 -8.96
CA ALA A 54 -12.92 0.15 -10.15
C ALA A 54 -12.29 -1.24 -9.93
N SER A 55 -11.52 -1.44 -8.85
CA SER A 55 -10.82 -2.70 -8.59
C SER A 55 -10.27 -2.76 -7.16
N THR A 56 -10.12 -3.99 -6.65
CA THR A 56 -9.42 -4.31 -5.41
C THR A 56 -8.16 -5.12 -5.72
N ARG A 57 -7.03 -4.85 -5.06
CA ARG A 57 -5.79 -5.64 -5.18
C ARG A 57 -5.27 -5.99 -3.79
N ILE A 58 -4.93 -7.25 -3.60
CA ILE A 58 -4.41 -7.79 -2.34
C ILE A 58 -3.01 -8.35 -2.61
N HIS A 59 -2.05 -7.97 -1.78
CA HIS A 59 -0.68 -8.45 -1.84
C HIS A 59 -0.24 -8.90 -0.46
N ARG A 60 0.18 -10.17 -0.33
CA ARG A 60 0.89 -10.63 0.87
C ARG A 60 2.29 -10.00 0.88
N ILE A 61 2.64 -9.32 1.97
CA ILE A 61 3.93 -8.64 2.16
C ILE A 61 4.66 -9.19 3.38
N GLY A 62 5.97 -8.93 3.49
CA GLY A 62 6.77 -9.38 4.63
C GLY A 62 7.21 -10.85 4.56
N VAL A 63 7.10 -11.51 3.40
CA VAL A 63 7.66 -12.85 3.25
C VAL A 63 9.18 -12.79 3.04
N PRO A 64 9.94 -13.82 3.46
CA PRO A 64 11.38 -13.85 3.24
C PRO A 64 11.73 -13.62 1.77
N ARG A 65 12.75 -12.79 1.51
CA ARG A 65 13.24 -12.40 0.17
C ARG A 65 12.33 -11.47 -0.63
N GLN A 66 11.22 -10.96 -0.07
CA GLN A 66 10.52 -9.83 -0.68
C GLN A 66 11.30 -8.54 -0.52
N ASN A 67 11.17 -7.68 -1.51
CA ASN A 67 11.82 -6.38 -1.58
C ASN A 67 11.04 -5.30 -0.78
N SER A 68 10.49 -5.70 0.37
CA SER A 68 9.68 -4.85 1.25
C SER A 68 9.91 -5.21 2.72
N GLY A 69 9.59 -4.26 3.59
CA GLY A 69 9.76 -4.39 5.04
C GLY A 69 9.35 -3.10 5.74
N GLN A 70 9.61 -3.03 7.03
CA GLN A 70 9.43 -1.80 7.80
C GLN A 70 10.69 -0.94 7.74
N CYS A 71 10.50 0.38 7.61
CA CYS A 71 11.56 1.36 7.78
C CYS A 71 12.20 1.18 9.16
N SER A 72 13.54 1.17 9.21
CA SER A 72 14.30 0.95 10.44
C SER A 72 14.20 2.10 11.46
N ILE A 73 13.62 3.25 11.07
CA ILE A 73 13.48 4.44 11.91
C ILE A 73 12.02 4.64 12.34
N CYS A 74 11.09 4.76 11.39
CA CYS A 74 9.69 5.08 11.67
C CYS A 74 8.73 3.87 11.65
N ASN A 75 9.20 2.67 11.28
CA ASN A 75 8.42 1.44 11.10
C ASN A 75 7.36 1.47 9.98
N THR A 76 7.34 2.50 9.14
CA THR A 76 6.48 2.56 7.95
C THR A 76 6.78 1.39 7.01
N TRP A 77 5.74 0.76 6.46
CA TRP A 77 5.92 -0.28 5.45
C TRP A 77 6.39 0.32 4.13
N THR A 78 7.53 -0.17 3.66
CA THR A 78 8.31 0.41 2.58
C THR A 78 8.78 -0.68 1.63
N THR A 79 8.92 -0.34 0.34
CA THR A 79 9.59 -1.18 -0.65
C THR A 79 10.92 -0.56 -1.05
N ASP A 80 11.94 -1.39 -1.21
CA ASP A 80 13.24 -0.94 -1.71
C ASP A 80 13.17 -0.76 -3.23
N CYS A 81 13.22 0.47 -3.71
CA CYS A 81 13.09 0.78 -5.13
C CYS A 81 14.39 0.58 -5.94
N GLU A 82 15.50 0.25 -5.30
CA GLU A 82 16.76 -0.11 -5.97
C GLU A 82 16.86 -1.61 -6.25
N GLY A 83 16.17 -2.42 -5.45
CA GLY A 83 16.05 -3.86 -5.64
C GLY A 83 15.05 -4.27 -6.75
N PRO A 84 15.03 -5.56 -7.11
CA PRO A 84 14.06 -6.10 -8.07
C PRO A 84 12.63 -6.11 -7.51
N ASP A 85 11.64 -6.02 -8.39
CA ASP A 85 10.21 -6.21 -8.09
C ASP A 85 9.66 -5.33 -6.93
N PRO A 86 9.80 -3.99 -7.00
CA PRO A 86 9.23 -3.11 -5.98
C PRO A 86 7.70 -3.24 -5.89
N ILE A 87 7.18 -3.28 -4.67
CA ILE A 87 5.75 -3.45 -4.40
C ILE A 87 5.03 -2.12 -4.56
N ARG A 88 4.31 -1.97 -5.67
CA ARG A 88 3.51 -0.78 -5.96
C ARG A 88 2.43 -0.59 -4.89
N GLY A 89 2.36 0.61 -4.32
CA GLY A 89 1.39 0.97 -3.29
C GLY A 89 1.97 1.06 -1.88
N LEU A 90 3.17 0.51 -1.63
CA LEU A 90 3.92 0.81 -0.41
C LEU A 90 4.66 2.14 -0.52
N ALA A 91 5.09 2.69 0.61
CA ALA A 91 6.02 3.81 0.63
C ALA A 91 7.30 3.45 -0.13
N ILE A 92 7.84 4.44 -0.84
CA ILE A 92 9.11 4.30 -1.56
C ILE A 92 10.24 4.30 -0.54
N GLY A 93 11.33 3.60 -0.85
CA GLY A 93 12.52 3.60 -0.02
C GLY A 93 13.69 2.93 -0.71
N ALA A 94 14.77 2.76 0.05
CA ALA A 94 15.97 2.06 -0.41
C ALA A 94 16.73 1.47 0.78
N ARG A 95 17.66 0.57 0.49
CA ARG A 95 18.58 0.03 1.50
C ARG A 95 19.84 0.87 1.60
N VAL A 96 20.06 1.47 2.77
CA VAL A 96 21.28 2.19 3.11
C VAL A 96 21.99 1.44 4.23
N ASP A 97 23.25 1.06 3.99
CA ASP A 97 24.07 0.29 4.95
C ASP A 97 23.38 -0.99 5.49
N GLY A 98 22.54 -1.63 4.67
CA GLY A 98 21.78 -2.83 5.01
C GLY A 98 20.42 -2.59 5.67
N SER A 99 20.15 -1.37 6.12
CA SER A 99 18.86 -0.96 6.70
C SER A 99 17.90 -0.47 5.61
N LEU A 100 16.64 -0.89 5.69
CA LEU A 100 15.58 -0.36 4.84
C LEU A 100 15.09 0.97 5.44
N LEU A 101 15.09 2.04 4.64
CA LEU A 101 14.60 3.37 5.00
C LEU A 101 13.50 3.81 4.02
N CYS A 102 12.46 4.49 4.52
CA CYS A 102 11.46 5.13 3.66
C CYS A 102 12.02 6.43 3.07
N ASP A 103 11.32 6.94 2.07
CA ASP A 103 11.58 8.22 1.41
C ASP A 103 11.80 9.39 2.38
N GLU A 104 11.01 9.49 3.44
CA GLU A 104 11.15 10.55 4.46
C GLU A 104 12.43 10.41 5.31
N ASP A 105 12.92 9.19 5.51
CA ASP A 105 14.05 8.86 6.39
C ASP A 105 15.35 8.61 5.62
N LEU A 106 15.31 8.65 4.28
CA LEU A 106 16.49 8.49 3.43
C LEU A 106 17.43 9.71 3.58
N PRO A 107 18.75 9.50 3.42
CA PRO A 107 19.71 10.60 3.45
C PRO A 107 19.39 11.69 2.42
N ALA A 108 19.58 12.95 2.80
CA ALA A 108 19.41 14.07 1.89
C ALA A 108 20.27 13.89 0.62
N GLY A 109 19.63 14.03 -0.54
CA GLY A 109 20.27 13.82 -1.84
C GLY A 109 20.17 12.39 -2.39
N HIS A 110 19.56 11.45 -1.66
CA HIS A 110 19.21 10.15 -2.22
C HIS A 110 18.16 10.31 -3.35
N PRO A 111 18.25 9.57 -4.46
CA PRO A 111 17.29 9.68 -5.59
C PRO A 111 15.82 9.42 -5.22
N TYR A 112 15.60 8.79 -4.06
CA TYR A 112 14.28 8.40 -3.55
C TYR A 112 13.89 9.11 -2.25
N ALA A 113 14.64 10.13 -1.81
CA ALA A 113 14.26 10.95 -0.68
C ALA A 113 13.28 12.05 -1.13
N PHE A 114 12.08 12.10 -0.54
CA PHE A 114 11.01 13.04 -0.88
C PHE A 114 10.42 13.73 0.35
#